data_AF-A0A820SME6-F1
#
_entry.id   AF-A0A820SME6-F1
#
_cell.length_a   1.000
_cell.length_b   1.000
_cell.length_c   1.000
_cell.angle_alpha   90.00
_cell.angle_beta   90.00
_cell.angle_gamma   90.00
#
_symmetry.space_group_name_H-M   'P 1'
#
loop_
_entity.id
_entity.type
_entity.pdbx_description
1 polymer ?
#
loop_
_entity_poly.entity_id
_entity_poly.type
_entity_poly.pdbx_seq_one_letter_code
_entity_poly.pdbx_strand_id
1 'polypeptide(L)'
;MPDETPVVGLTDSELERLPTIIYSKTCKNIKIDDKCAVCLSEYINGEELKRLRCKHYFHSECINPWLKTSTRCPICRGEQTN
;
A
#
# COMPACT_ATOMS: atom_id res chain seq x y z
N MET A 1 -6.00 -28.63 -6.70
CA MET A 1 -5.95 -28.20 -5.28
C MET A 1 -5.69 -26.71 -5.26
N PRO A 2 -6.70 -25.84 -5.12
CA PRO A 2 -6.49 -24.49 -4.63
C PRO A 2 -6.78 -24.46 -3.13
N ASP A 3 -5.73 -24.16 -2.37
CA ASP A 3 -5.74 -23.86 -0.94
C ASP A 3 -6.40 -22.49 -0.76
N GLU A 4 -7.74 -22.45 -0.79
CA GLU A 4 -8.51 -21.25 -0.47
C GLU A 4 -8.61 -21.13 1.05
N THR A 5 -7.52 -20.67 1.66
CA THR A 5 -7.56 -20.19 3.04
C THR A 5 -8.57 -19.02 3.13
N PRO A 6 -9.41 -18.96 4.18
CA PRO A 6 -10.37 -17.88 4.37
C PRO A 6 -9.63 -16.57 4.63
N VAL A 7 -9.39 -15.79 3.57
CA VAL A 7 -8.69 -14.51 3.70
C VAL A 7 -9.64 -13.47 4.27
N VAL A 8 -9.43 -13.11 5.54
CA VAL A 8 -10.01 -11.92 6.18
C VAL A 8 -9.33 -10.65 5.64
N GLY A 9 -9.27 -10.54 4.32
CA GLY A 9 -8.60 -9.48 3.57
C GLY A 9 -9.55 -8.45 3.00
N LEU A 10 -9.00 -7.30 2.62
CA LEU A 10 -9.69 -6.31 1.80
C LEU A 10 -9.76 -6.80 0.35
N THR A 11 -10.92 -6.64 -0.27
CA THR A 11 -11.10 -6.90 -1.70
C THR A 11 -10.34 -5.84 -2.52
N ASP A 12 -10.03 -6.17 -3.77
CA ASP A 12 -9.52 -5.20 -4.75
C ASP A 12 -10.40 -3.95 -4.83
N SER A 13 -11.72 -4.11 -4.73
CA SER A 13 -12.68 -3.00 -4.66
C SER A 13 -12.50 -2.05 -3.47
N GLU A 14 -12.09 -2.54 -2.31
CA GLU A 14 -11.80 -1.66 -1.17
C GLU A 14 -10.42 -1.00 -1.30
N LEU A 15 -9.47 -1.74 -1.86
CA LEU A 15 -8.14 -1.24 -2.18
C LEU A 15 -8.22 -0.05 -3.12
N GLU A 16 -8.92 -0.15 -4.24
CA GLU A 16 -9.08 0.95 -5.22
C GLU A 16 -9.81 2.19 -4.67
N ARG A 17 -10.55 2.07 -3.56
CA ARG A 17 -11.11 3.22 -2.83
C ARG A 17 -10.08 3.97 -1.97
N LEU A 18 -8.89 3.40 -1.76
CA LEU A 18 -7.81 4.09 -1.07
C LEU A 18 -7.20 5.17 -1.98
N PRO A 19 -6.86 6.34 -1.42
CA PRO A 19 -6.24 7.41 -2.20
C PRO A 19 -4.90 6.94 -2.79
N THR A 20 -4.78 6.95 -4.10
CA THR A 20 -3.53 6.73 -4.85
C THR A 20 -2.91 8.06 -5.25
N ILE A 21 -1.59 8.13 -5.19
CA ILE A 21 -0.80 9.29 -5.62
C ILE A 21 0.31 8.80 -6.56
N ILE A 22 0.75 9.65 -7.49
CA ILE A 22 1.91 9.35 -8.32
C ILE A 22 3.15 9.88 -7.63
N TYR A 23 4.12 9.01 -7.34
CA TYR A 23 5.39 9.42 -6.78
C TYR A 23 6.21 10.19 -7.83
N SER A 24 6.74 11.34 -7.44
CA SER A 24 7.55 12.19 -8.32
C SER A 24 8.78 12.71 -7.56
N LYS A 25 9.92 12.05 -7.77
CA LYS A 25 11.26 12.37 -7.25
C LYS A 25 11.78 13.73 -7.72
N THR A 26 11.30 14.24 -8.86
CA THR A 26 11.83 15.44 -9.53
C THR A 26 11.51 16.76 -8.79
N CYS A 27 10.56 16.76 -7.85
CA CYS A 27 10.21 17.94 -7.05
C CYS A 27 10.36 17.65 -5.54
N LYS A 28 11.53 17.99 -4.96
CA LYS A 28 11.90 17.83 -3.54
C LYS A 28 10.93 18.53 -2.56
N ASN A 29 9.74 17.98 -2.29
CA ASN A 29 8.88 18.51 -1.22
C ASN A 29 7.94 17.49 -0.55
N ILE A 30 8.28 16.20 -0.59
CA ILE A 30 7.41 15.15 -0.04
C ILE A 30 8.21 14.38 1.01
N LYS A 31 7.87 14.58 2.29
CA LYS A 31 8.39 13.83 3.45
C LYS A 31 7.76 12.42 3.48
N ILE A 32 7.93 11.66 2.42
CA ILE A 32 7.57 10.26 2.38
C ILE A 32 8.88 9.50 2.27
N ASP A 33 9.03 8.45 3.04
CA ASP A 33 10.19 7.56 2.96
C ASP A 33 10.31 7.10 1.51
N ASP A 34 11.45 7.33 0.85
CA ASP A 34 11.61 7.05 -0.59
C ASP A 34 11.67 5.54 -0.90
N LYS A 35 11.25 4.68 0.02
CA LYS A 35 11.28 3.23 -0.08
C LYS A 35 9.98 2.60 0.42
N CYS A 36 9.58 1.53 -0.25
CA CYS A 36 8.43 0.74 0.12
C CYS A 36 8.81 -0.28 1.19
N ALA A 37 8.19 -0.23 2.37
CA ALA A 37 8.47 -1.23 3.42
C ALA A 37 7.91 -2.63 3.13
N VAL A 38 7.17 -2.82 2.03
CA VAL A 38 6.67 -4.14 1.61
C VAL A 38 7.70 -4.87 0.74
N CYS A 39 8.23 -4.21 -0.30
CA CYS A 39 9.24 -4.82 -1.18
C CYS A 39 10.68 -4.38 -0.85
N LEU A 40 10.86 -3.45 0.08
CA LEU A 40 12.14 -2.84 0.47
C LEU A 40 12.88 -2.13 -0.69
N SER A 41 12.16 -1.82 -1.79
CA SER A 41 12.68 -1.08 -2.94
C SER A 41 12.37 0.41 -2.86
N GLU A 42 13.23 1.21 -3.47
CA GLU A 42 13.02 2.65 -3.65
C GLU A 42 11.86 2.95 -4.61
N TYR A 43 11.14 4.04 -4.35
CA TYR A 43 10.12 4.57 -5.24
C TYR A 43 10.75 5.25 -6.47
N ILE A 44 10.20 4.97 -7.65
CA ILE A 44 10.59 5.58 -8.91
C ILE A 44 9.54 6.57 -9.42
N ASN A 45 10.00 7.59 -10.13
CA ASN A 45 9.14 8.65 -10.65
C ASN A 45 8.10 8.08 -11.61
N GLY A 46 6.82 8.31 -11.35
CA GLY A 46 5.71 7.76 -12.13
C GLY A 46 5.05 6.54 -11.48
N GLU A 47 5.56 6.03 -10.35
CA GLU A 47 4.90 4.93 -9.64
C GLU A 47 3.65 5.37 -8.88
N GLU A 48 2.66 4.48 -8.88
CA GLU A 48 1.43 4.65 -8.13
C GLU A 48 1.64 4.19 -6.68
N LEU A 49 1.63 5.14 -5.76
CA LEU A 49 1.64 4.85 -4.34
C LEU A 49 0.23 4.93 -3.77
N LYS A 50 -0.17 3.87 -3.09
CA LYS A 50 -1.37 3.83 -2.27
C LYS A 50 -1.07 4.48 -0.92
N ARG A 51 -1.92 5.42 -0.55
CA ARG A 51 -1.92 6.03 0.77
C ARG A 51 -2.96 5.35 1.66
N LEU A 52 -2.50 4.79 2.76
CA LEU A 52 -3.33 4.15 3.76
C LEU A 52 -3.98 5.20 4.69
N ARG A 53 -5.05 4.80 5.37
CA ARG A 53 -5.71 5.58 6.45
C ARG A 53 -4.72 5.96 7.56
N CYS A 54 -3.70 5.13 7.78
CA CYS A 54 -2.62 5.35 8.73
C CYS A 54 -1.56 6.37 8.27
N LYS A 55 -1.77 7.07 7.13
CA LYS A 55 -0.84 8.03 6.49
C LYS A 55 0.49 7.44 6.00
N HIS A 56 0.56 6.12 5.84
CA HIS A 56 1.71 5.45 5.21
C HIS A 56 1.46 5.26 3.71
N TYR A 57 2.55 5.24 2.95
CA TYR A 57 2.55 5.13 1.50
C TYR A 57 3.28 3.86 1.10
N PHE A 58 2.74 3.15 0.11
CA PHE A 58 3.30 1.91 -0.44
C PHE A 58 2.97 1.82 -1.91
N HIS A 59 3.73 1.05 -2.70
CA HIS A 59 3.32 0.77 -4.08
C HIS A 59 1.91 0.18 -4.11
N SER A 60 1.07 0.66 -5.01
CA SER A 60 -0.26 0.10 -5.28
C SER A 60 -0.15 -1.40 -5.54
N GLU A 61 0.86 -1.82 -6.31
CA GLU A 61 1.11 -3.24 -6.60
C GLU A 61 1.58 -4.06 -5.39
N CYS A 62 2.36 -3.48 -4.47
CA CYS A 62 2.84 -4.22 -3.30
C CYS A 62 1.80 -4.29 -2.18
N ILE A 63 1.03 -3.23 -1.98
CA ILE A 63 0.07 -3.15 -0.89
C ILE A 63 -1.25 -3.86 -1.21
N ASN A 64 -1.59 -4.01 -2.49
CA ASN A 64 -2.77 -4.75 -2.92
C ASN A 64 -2.77 -6.20 -2.39
N PRO A 65 -1.74 -7.04 -2.68
CA PRO A 65 -1.69 -8.41 -2.15
C PRO A 65 -1.53 -8.42 -0.62
N TRP A 66 -0.85 -7.41 -0.04
CA TRP A 66 -0.72 -7.31 1.41
C TRP A 66 -2.07 -7.15 2.10
N LEU A 67 -2.91 -6.21 1.65
CA LEU A 67 -4.21 -5.96 2.25
C LEU A 67 -5.23 -7.07 1.95
N LYS A 68 -5.04 -7.83 0.87
CA LYS A 68 -5.78 -9.08 0.59
C LYS A 68 -5.48 -10.18 1.61
N THR A 69 -4.32 -10.16 2.26
CA THR A 69 -3.97 -11.13 3.30
C THR A 69 -4.13 -10.57 4.71
N SER A 70 -3.84 -9.28 4.90
CA SER A 70 -3.87 -8.62 6.20
C SER A 70 -4.22 -7.14 6.04
N THR A 71 -5.39 -6.74 6.55
CA THR A 71 -5.93 -5.38 6.47
C THR A 71 -5.21 -4.36 7.38
N ARG A 72 -3.97 -4.65 7.78
CA ARG A 72 -3.17 -3.88 8.73
C ARG A 72 -1.95 -3.26 8.05
N CYS A 73 -1.61 -2.03 8.40
CA CYS A 73 -0.40 -1.37 7.90
C CYS A 73 0.86 -2.13 8.35
N PRO A 74 1.82 -2.44 7.46
CA PRO A 74 3.06 -3.13 7.85
C PRO A 74 3.97 -2.27 8.74
N ILE A 75 3.81 -0.93 8.72
CA ILE A 75 4.63 -0.01 9.54
C ILE A 75 4.06 0.13 10.96
N CYS A 76 2.77 0.43 11.08
CA CYS A 76 2.15 0.83 12.35
C CYS A 76 1.07 -0.15 12.84
N ARG A 77 0.81 -1.22 12.09
CA ARG A 77 -0.28 -2.19 12.34
C ARG A 77 -1.68 -1.58 12.42
N GLY A 78 -1.86 -0.33 11.99
CA GLY A 78 -3.15 0.34 11.92
C GLY A 78 -4.09 -0.32 10.91
N GLU A 79 -5.33 -0.56 11.31
CA GLU A 79 -6.35 -1.18 10.47
C GLU A 79 -6.79 -0.24 9.34
N GLN A 80 -7.05 -0.83 8.17
CA GLN A 80 -7.53 -0.14 6.97
C GLN A 80 -9.04 -0.31 6.74
N THR A 81 -9.69 -1.13 7.57
CA THR A 81 -11.14 -1.32 7.66
C THR A 81 -11.77 -0.27 8.57
N ASN A 82 -12.99 0.14 8.26
CA ASN A 82 -13.86 0.98 9.10
C ASN A 82 -14.91 0.13 9.80
#